data_AF-A0A2G9RI87-F1
#
_entry.id   AF-A0A2G9RI87-F1
#
_cell.length_a   1.000
_cell.length_b   1.000
_cell.length_c   1.000
_cell.angle_alpha   90.00
_cell.angle_beta   90.00
_cell.angle_gamma   90.00
#
_symmetry.space_group_name_H-M   'P 1'
#
loop_
_entity.id
_entity.type
_entity.pdbx_description
1 polymer ?
#
loop_
_entity_poly.entity_id
_entity_poly.type
_entity_poly.pdbx_seq_one_letter_code
_entity_poly.pdbx_strand_id
1 'polypeptide(L)'
;MWEETFKTHTDSKPNGNSLASLCKPSTGPSSLGLDFSLPGFEHVYGIPEHADNLRLRTTESTDPYRLYNLDVFQYELYNTMALYGAVPLLLAHNIHRTLGIFWLNAAETWVDISSNTAGKTLFGKMLQYMQGGGETPQTDVHWMSESGIIDVFLLLGPSPSDVFKQYASLTGTQALPPYFSLGYHQCRWNYNDEEDVRNVDAGFDEHDLPYDFIWLDIEHADGKRYFTWDANKFPTPKNMLTGLKEKRRKMVAIVDPHIKIDSGYRIHSEIRSRNFYVKTKDASDYEGWCWPGSAAYPDFTNPDMRAWWSSMFSYDQYEGSMDNLFVWNDMNEPSVFNGPEVTMHKDAVHWGEWEHRDVHNIYGLYVHRATAEGLIHRSGGKERPFVLTRAFFAGSQRYGKTVQKMYTESAVWTGDNAAEWEHLKISIPMCLSLGLAGISFCGGWC
;
A
#
# COMPACT_ATOMS: atom_id res chain seq x y z
N MET A 1 11.47 17.91 -19.11
CA MET A 1 10.99 19.16 -18.49
C MET A 1 9.52 19.37 -18.78
N TRP A 2 9.10 19.24 -20.04
CA TRP A 2 7.71 19.21 -20.45
C TRP A 2 7.33 17.77 -20.81
N GLU A 3 6.31 17.59 -21.65
CA GLU A 3 5.86 16.29 -22.18
C GLU A 3 6.97 15.24 -22.22
N GLU A 4 6.69 14.09 -21.62
CA GLU A 4 7.66 13.02 -21.39
C GLU A 4 7.06 11.67 -21.78
N THR A 5 7.82 10.87 -22.54
CA THR A 5 7.35 9.57 -23.01
C THR A 5 8.14 8.44 -22.34
N PHE A 6 7.43 7.56 -21.66
CA PHE A 6 7.96 6.29 -21.16
C PHE A 6 7.34 5.13 -21.95
N LYS A 7 8.18 4.39 -22.68
CA LYS A 7 7.74 3.37 -23.66
C LYS A 7 6.75 3.98 -24.66
N THR A 8 5.48 3.61 -24.59
CA THR A 8 4.40 4.07 -25.48
C THR A 8 3.46 5.07 -24.82
N HIS A 9 3.72 5.44 -23.56
CA HIS A 9 2.87 6.34 -22.77
C HIS A 9 3.48 7.73 -22.73
N THR A 10 2.70 8.73 -23.09
CA THR A 10 3.12 10.13 -23.06
C THR A 10 2.38 10.86 -21.95
N ASP A 11 3.12 11.26 -20.92
CA ASP A 11 2.68 12.19 -19.90
C ASP A 11 2.72 13.60 -20.49
N SER A 12 1.57 14.28 -20.55
CA SER A 12 1.49 15.62 -21.15
C SER A 12 2.16 16.72 -20.35
N LYS A 13 2.36 16.55 -19.03
CA LYS A 13 2.91 17.56 -18.10
C LYS A 13 2.37 18.97 -18.41
N PRO A 14 1.06 19.22 -18.17
CA PRO A 14 0.38 20.39 -18.71
C PRO A 14 1.07 21.71 -18.35
N ASN A 15 1.09 22.69 -19.26
CA ASN A 15 1.67 24.00 -18.97
C ASN A 15 0.75 24.80 -18.04
N GLY A 16 1.28 25.40 -16.97
CA GLY A 16 0.56 26.33 -16.08
C GLY A 16 0.08 27.65 -16.70
N ASN A 17 -0.05 27.75 -18.03
CA ASN A 17 -0.27 29.02 -18.75
C ASN A 17 -1.72 29.28 -19.21
N SER A 18 -2.74 28.58 -18.70
CA SER A 18 -4.13 28.98 -18.97
C SER A 18 -4.56 30.09 -18.01
N LEU A 19 -5.09 31.21 -18.52
CA LEU A 19 -5.50 32.39 -17.73
C LEU A 19 -6.63 32.15 -16.69
N ALA A 20 -7.12 30.92 -16.55
CA ALA A 20 -8.09 30.51 -15.53
C ALA A 20 -7.43 29.94 -14.24
N SER A 21 -6.10 30.03 -14.11
CA SER A 21 -5.25 29.22 -13.22
C SER A 21 -4.72 29.89 -11.95
N LEU A 22 -5.33 30.96 -11.42
CA LEU A 22 -4.84 31.59 -10.17
C LEU A 22 -4.81 30.64 -8.95
N CYS A 23 -5.44 29.46 -9.04
CA CYS A 23 -5.35 28.38 -8.06
C CYS A 23 -4.89 27.02 -8.65
N LYS A 24 -4.45 26.93 -9.91
CA LYS A 24 -3.92 25.67 -10.47
C LYS A 24 -2.40 25.66 -10.32
N PRO A 25 -1.79 24.65 -9.68
CA PRO A 25 -0.34 24.48 -9.73
C PRO A 25 0.09 24.36 -11.20
N SER A 26 1.14 25.07 -11.58
CA SER A 26 1.77 24.96 -12.89
C SER A 26 2.43 23.58 -13.02
N THR A 27 1.91 22.70 -13.87
CA THR A 27 2.35 21.30 -14.05
C THR A 27 3.51 21.11 -15.06
N GLY A 28 4.40 22.10 -15.12
CA GLY A 28 5.76 21.95 -15.69
C GLY A 28 6.71 21.30 -14.68
N PRO A 29 8.03 21.60 -14.69
CA PRO A 29 8.92 21.17 -13.61
C PRO A 29 8.43 21.73 -12.25
N SER A 30 7.97 20.84 -11.38
CA SER A 30 7.40 21.16 -10.06
C SER A 30 8.03 20.33 -8.94
N SER A 31 9.13 19.64 -9.23
CA SER A 31 9.81 18.81 -8.24
C SER A 31 10.43 19.66 -7.14
N LEU A 32 10.51 19.05 -5.97
CA LEU A 32 11.06 19.63 -4.75
C LEU A 32 12.03 18.64 -4.14
N GLY A 33 13.09 19.15 -3.52
CA GLY A 33 14.05 18.31 -2.84
C GLY A 33 14.78 19.03 -1.72
N LEU A 34 15.25 18.25 -0.76
CA LEU A 34 15.96 18.75 0.42
C LEU A 34 16.94 17.69 0.94
N ASP A 35 18.14 18.14 1.29
CA ASP A 35 19.16 17.34 1.94
C ASP A 35 19.10 17.46 3.47
N PHE A 36 19.41 16.35 4.15
CA PHE A 36 19.54 16.27 5.60
C PHE A 36 20.84 15.56 5.96
N SER A 37 21.68 16.24 6.75
CA SER A 37 22.89 15.66 7.31
C SER A 37 22.66 15.12 8.72
N LEU A 38 23.08 13.88 8.95
CA LEU A 38 22.93 13.17 10.22
C LEU A 38 24.31 12.91 10.86
N PRO A 39 24.90 13.93 11.53
CA PRO A 39 26.21 13.78 12.15
C PRO A 39 26.16 12.81 13.35
N GLY A 40 27.14 11.92 13.41
CA GLY A 40 27.26 10.83 14.37
C GLY A 40 26.52 9.55 13.98
N PHE A 41 25.84 9.50 12.83
CA PHE A 41 25.07 8.33 12.39
C PHE A 41 25.76 7.62 11.21
N GLU A 42 25.83 6.29 11.28
CA GLU A 42 26.29 5.41 10.19
C GLU A 42 25.16 4.47 9.71
N HIS A 43 24.05 4.38 10.45
CA HIS A 43 22.99 3.39 10.23
C HIS A 43 21.65 4.10 10.09
N VAL A 44 21.03 3.92 8.92
CA VAL A 44 19.69 4.40 8.60
C VAL A 44 18.80 3.25 8.15
N TYR A 45 17.50 3.37 8.41
CA TYR A 45 16.47 2.34 8.29
C TYR A 45 15.15 2.97 7.84
N GLY A 46 14.18 2.16 7.42
CA GLY A 46 12.83 2.60 7.09
C GLY A 46 12.62 2.71 5.60
N ILE A 47 11.86 3.73 5.16
CA ILE A 47 11.42 3.94 3.78
C ILE A 47 10.91 2.69 3.05
N PRO A 48 10.12 1.80 3.67
CA PRO A 48 9.57 0.65 2.94
C PRO A 48 8.65 1.13 1.80
N GLU A 49 8.45 0.39 0.73
CA GLU A 49 8.75 -1.05 0.59
C GLU A 49 9.83 -1.37 -0.45
N HIS A 50 10.86 -2.11 -0.01
CA HIS A 50 11.95 -2.59 -0.85
C HIS A 50 12.34 -4.01 -0.43
N ALA A 51 12.63 -4.88 -1.40
CA ALA A 51 13.18 -6.21 -1.14
C ALA A 51 14.69 -6.13 -0.83
N ASP A 52 15.06 -5.37 0.21
CA ASP A 52 16.45 -5.09 0.56
C ASP A 52 16.72 -5.37 2.05
N ASN A 53 17.97 -5.20 2.46
CA ASN A 53 18.43 -5.25 3.83
C ASN A 53 17.71 -4.22 4.69
N LEU A 54 17.49 -4.58 5.96
CA LEU A 54 16.88 -3.69 6.95
C LEU A 54 17.67 -2.38 7.14
N ARG A 55 19.00 -2.47 7.21
CA ARG A 55 19.88 -1.31 7.16
C ARG A 55 20.00 -0.89 5.70
N LEU A 56 19.56 0.32 5.40
CA LEU A 56 19.64 0.87 4.05
C LEU A 56 21.10 1.02 3.63
N ARG A 57 21.36 0.75 2.36
CA ARG A 57 22.69 0.90 1.74
C ARG A 57 22.90 2.34 1.28
N THR A 58 24.16 2.69 1.02
CA THR A 58 24.47 3.92 0.28
C THR A 58 24.04 3.79 -1.18
N THR A 59 23.53 4.86 -1.76
CA THR A 59 23.10 4.92 -3.16
C THR A 59 24.12 5.59 -4.07
N GLU A 60 25.30 5.98 -3.57
CA GLU A 60 26.37 6.61 -4.37
C GLU A 60 26.79 5.80 -5.61
N SER A 61 26.62 4.47 -5.57
CA SER A 61 26.96 3.55 -6.65
C SER A 61 25.77 2.78 -7.23
N THR A 62 24.54 3.13 -6.86
CA THR A 62 23.30 2.48 -7.32
C THR A 62 22.24 3.53 -7.60
N ASP A 63 21.05 3.12 -8.05
CA ASP A 63 19.91 4.05 -8.10
C ASP A 63 19.46 4.43 -6.68
N PRO A 64 18.87 5.63 -6.49
CA PRO A 64 18.26 6.01 -5.22
C PRO A 64 17.12 5.05 -4.84
N TYR A 65 16.77 4.97 -3.56
CA TYR A 65 15.55 4.28 -3.15
C TYR A 65 14.33 5.00 -3.73
N ARG A 66 13.47 4.25 -4.44
CA ARG A 66 12.25 4.80 -5.05
C ARG A 66 11.02 4.48 -4.19
N LEU A 67 10.17 5.46 -3.98
CA LEU A 67 8.88 5.37 -3.31
C LEU A 67 7.78 5.75 -4.31
N TYR A 68 7.27 4.73 -4.99
CA TYR A 68 6.19 4.82 -5.96
C TYR A 68 5.48 3.46 -5.99
N ASN A 69 4.25 3.39 -5.51
CA ASN A 69 3.52 2.14 -5.37
C ASN A 69 3.32 1.47 -6.74
N LEU A 70 3.95 0.32 -6.96
CA LEU A 70 3.98 -0.38 -8.25
C LEU A 70 3.67 -1.86 -8.10
N ASP A 71 2.98 -2.39 -9.11
CA ASP A 71 2.79 -3.82 -9.28
C ASP A 71 4.02 -4.43 -9.95
N VAL A 72 4.97 -4.89 -9.13
CA VAL A 72 6.23 -5.50 -9.60
C VAL A 72 6.14 -7.01 -9.47
N PHE A 73 5.60 -7.65 -10.52
CA PHE A 73 5.50 -9.10 -10.61
C PHE A 73 6.89 -9.77 -10.49
N GLN A 74 7.02 -10.77 -9.60
CA GLN A 74 8.26 -11.50 -9.35
C GLN A 74 9.45 -10.57 -9.10
N TYR A 75 9.29 -9.66 -8.15
CA TYR A 75 10.31 -8.68 -7.82
C TYR A 75 11.66 -9.35 -7.47
N GLU A 76 12.76 -8.76 -7.96
CA GLU A 76 14.10 -9.20 -7.62
C GLU A 76 14.51 -8.73 -6.22
N LEU A 77 15.52 -9.40 -5.65
CA LEU A 77 16.02 -9.10 -4.31
C LEU A 77 17.24 -8.16 -4.34
N TYR A 78 17.46 -7.48 -3.22
CA TYR A 78 18.62 -6.65 -2.90
C TYR A 78 18.85 -5.49 -3.87
N ASN A 79 17.76 -4.84 -4.31
CA ASN A 79 17.76 -3.63 -5.14
C ASN A 79 16.93 -2.50 -4.48
N THR A 80 16.95 -1.32 -5.09
CA THR A 80 16.31 -0.09 -4.61
C THR A 80 15.00 0.24 -5.35
N MET A 81 14.49 -0.69 -6.16
CA MET A 81 13.25 -0.51 -6.92
C MET A 81 12.04 -0.44 -5.99
N ALA A 82 11.12 0.48 -6.27
CA ALA A 82 9.87 0.57 -5.53
C ALA A 82 9.05 -0.71 -5.70
N LEU A 83 8.37 -1.13 -4.62
CA LEU A 83 7.38 -2.20 -4.62
C LEU A 83 5.98 -1.61 -4.40
N TYR A 84 5.11 -2.30 -3.66
CA TYR A 84 3.67 -2.03 -3.67
C TYR A 84 3.26 -0.88 -2.75
N GLY A 85 4.03 -0.62 -1.68
CA GLY A 85 3.75 0.44 -0.72
C GLY A 85 4.90 1.41 -0.48
N ALA A 86 4.57 2.57 0.09
CA ALA A 86 5.52 3.64 0.35
C ALA A 86 5.26 4.31 1.72
N VAL A 87 6.17 4.16 2.68
CA VAL A 87 6.13 4.93 3.94
C VAL A 87 7.37 5.83 4.02
N PRO A 88 7.26 7.14 3.72
CA PRO A 88 8.41 8.05 3.66
C PRO A 88 8.93 8.47 5.05
N LEU A 89 9.22 7.50 5.91
CA LEU A 89 9.85 7.65 7.21
C LEU A 89 11.23 6.99 7.19
N LEU A 90 12.28 7.79 7.40
CA LEU A 90 13.63 7.30 7.63
C LEU A 90 14.00 7.43 9.11
N LEU A 91 14.61 6.39 9.66
CA LEU A 91 15.15 6.37 11.02
C LEU A 91 16.67 6.32 10.98
N ALA A 92 17.33 7.08 11.83
CA ALA A 92 18.77 7.02 12.03
C ALA A 92 19.06 6.56 13.46
N HIS A 93 19.97 5.60 13.64
CA HIS A 93 20.26 5.04 14.96
C HIS A 93 21.75 4.90 15.23
N ASN A 94 22.16 5.24 16.45
CA ASN A 94 23.46 4.89 17.03
C ASN A 94 23.29 4.59 18.53
N ILE A 95 24.40 4.24 19.20
CA ILE A 95 24.40 3.87 20.63
C ILE A 95 23.95 5.00 21.57
N HIS A 96 23.90 6.25 21.11
CA HIS A 96 23.58 7.43 21.91
C HIS A 96 22.17 7.97 21.63
N ARG A 97 21.65 7.79 20.40
CA ARG A 97 20.42 8.44 19.95
C ARG A 97 19.75 7.72 18.78
N THR A 98 18.44 7.86 18.69
CA THR A 98 17.63 7.62 17.49
C THR A 98 16.99 8.92 17.04
N LEU A 99 17.00 9.15 15.73
CA LEU A 99 16.29 10.23 15.06
C LEU A 99 15.33 9.66 14.01
N GLY A 100 14.34 10.44 13.61
CA GLY A 100 13.49 10.15 12.45
C GLY A 100 13.29 11.37 11.58
N ILE A 101 13.18 11.16 10.27
CA ILE A 101 12.78 12.15 9.28
C ILE A 101 11.52 11.59 8.62
N PHE A 102 10.38 12.24 8.84
CA PHE A 102 9.14 11.90 8.15
C PHE A 102 8.87 12.95 7.07
N TRP A 103 8.96 12.53 5.81
CA TRP A 103 8.75 13.35 4.63
C TRP A 103 7.31 13.16 4.13
N LEU A 104 6.42 14.08 4.49
CA LEU A 104 4.99 13.94 4.20
C LEU A 104 4.68 14.39 2.76
N ASN A 105 4.99 13.53 1.79
CA ASN A 105 4.69 13.77 0.38
C ASN A 105 4.15 12.49 -0.28
N ALA A 106 3.05 12.62 -1.04
CA ALA A 106 2.33 11.50 -1.66
C ALA A 106 2.70 11.28 -3.13
N ALA A 107 3.51 12.15 -3.72
CA ALA A 107 4.01 11.99 -5.07
C ALA A 107 5.12 10.94 -5.14
N GLU A 108 5.52 10.57 -6.36
CA GLU A 108 6.74 9.81 -6.59
C GLU A 108 7.92 10.47 -5.87
N THR A 109 8.62 9.69 -5.04
CA THR A 109 9.72 10.19 -4.22
C THR A 109 10.96 9.32 -4.38
N TRP A 110 12.12 9.95 -4.50
CA TRP A 110 13.44 9.31 -4.58
C TRP A 110 14.27 9.73 -3.37
N VAL A 111 15.03 8.79 -2.80
CA VAL A 111 15.84 9.01 -1.60
C VAL A 111 17.27 8.54 -1.85
N ASP A 112 18.18 9.50 -1.96
CA ASP A 112 19.62 9.26 -2.02
C ASP A 112 20.22 9.20 -0.61
N ILE A 113 21.17 8.28 -0.41
CA ILE A 113 21.87 8.06 0.86
C ILE A 113 23.37 7.99 0.58
N SER A 114 24.14 8.93 1.15
CA SER A 114 25.60 8.95 1.08
C SER A 114 26.20 8.90 2.49
N SER A 115 27.48 8.51 2.58
CA SER A 115 28.18 8.52 3.86
C SER A 115 29.66 8.81 3.71
N ASN A 116 30.15 9.75 4.51
CA ASN A 116 31.58 10.12 4.57
C ASN A 116 32.49 9.01 5.15
N THR A 117 31.92 7.91 5.64
CA THR A 117 32.65 6.76 6.18
C THR A 117 32.42 5.45 5.43
N ALA A 118 31.43 5.41 4.51
CA ALA A 118 31.22 4.25 3.65
C ALA A 118 32.42 4.09 2.71
N GLY A 119 33.01 2.89 2.64
CA GLY A 119 34.20 2.62 1.81
C GLY A 119 35.56 2.75 2.51
N LYS A 120 35.63 3.30 3.73
CA LYS A 120 36.88 3.27 4.52
C LYS A 120 37.09 1.86 5.10
N THR A 121 38.18 1.20 4.72
CA THR A 121 38.55 -0.10 5.28
C THR A 121 38.78 0.00 6.79
N LEU A 122 38.64 -1.12 7.53
CA LEU A 122 38.92 -1.17 8.97
C LEU A 122 40.33 -0.62 9.29
N PHE A 123 41.30 -0.89 8.40
CA PHE A 123 42.65 -0.34 8.47
C PHE A 123 42.68 1.19 8.27
N GLY A 124 41.90 1.73 7.32
CA GLY A 124 41.75 3.18 7.12
C GLY A 124 41.11 3.90 8.31
N LYS A 125 40.08 3.29 8.93
CA LYS A 125 39.49 3.81 10.18
C LYS A 125 40.49 3.78 11.35
N MET A 126 41.31 2.72 11.45
CA MET A 126 42.36 2.60 12.47
C MET A 126 43.51 3.60 12.26
N LEU A 127 43.93 3.85 11.01
CA LEU A 127 44.97 4.83 10.69
C LEU A 127 44.54 6.27 11.03
N GLN A 128 43.30 6.65 10.70
CA GLN A 128 42.74 7.97 11.04
C GLN A 128 42.67 8.19 12.56
N TYR A 129 42.27 7.17 13.30
CA TYR A 129 42.29 7.19 14.77
C TYR A 129 43.70 7.40 15.34
N MET A 130 44.69 6.69 14.78
CA MET A 130 46.10 6.85 15.19
C MET A 130 46.73 8.20 14.78
N GLN A 131 46.23 8.83 13.71
CA GLN A 131 46.69 10.13 13.21
C GLN A 131 45.96 11.32 13.86
N GLY A 132 45.05 11.09 14.82
CA GLY A 132 44.32 12.16 15.52
C GLY A 132 43.30 12.91 14.67
N GLY A 133 43.00 12.42 13.46
CA GLY A 133 42.01 12.96 12.54
C GLY A 133 40.83 12.01 12.41
N GLY A 134 39.98 11.94 13.43
CA GLY A 134 38.72 11.20 13.35
C GLY A 134 37.65 12.09 12.72
N GLU A 135 37.21 11.78 11.49
CA GLU A 135 35.98 12.38 10.96
C GLU A 135 34.79 11.84 11.74
N THR A 136 33.91 12.74 12.22
CA THR A 136 32.62 12.33 12.78
C THR A 136 31.84 11.59 11.70
N PRO A 137 31.42 10.32 11.93
CA PRO A 137 30.63 9.61 10.95
C PRO A 137 29.35 10.38 10.63
N GLN A 138 29.01 10.50 9.36
CA GLN A 138 27.84 11.22 8.89
C GLN A 138 27.17 10.42 7.78
N THR A 139 25.83 10.38 7.83
CA THR A 139 24.99 9.95 6.72
C THR A 139 24.26 11.19 6.21
N ASP A 140 24.34 11.44 4.91
CA ASP A 140 23.58 12.49 4.25
C ASP A 140 22.44 11.84 3.45
N VAL A 141 21.25 12.42 3.53
CA VAL A 141 20.05 11.91 2.87
C VAL A 141 19.44 13.00 2.03
N HIS A 142 19.21 12.76 0.75
CA HIS A 142 18.59 13.71 -0.17
C HIS A 142 17.26 13.18 -0.68
N TRP A 143 16.18 13.87 -0.31
CA TRP A 143 14.81 13.55 -0.71
C TRP A 143 14.42 14.36 -1.93
N MET A 144 13.76 13.74 -2.89
CA MET A 144 13.28 14.38 -4.12
C MET A 144 11.88 13.88 -4.44
N SER A 145 10.87 14.74 -4.43
CA SER A 145 9.49 14.40 -4.82
C SER A 145 9.08 15.14 -6.08
N GLU A 146 8.26 14.50 -6.91
CA GLU A 146 7.84 15.06 -8.20
C GLU A 146 6.96 16.32 -8.07
N SER A 147 6.11 16.40 -7.04
CA SER A 147 5.20 17.53 -6.83
C SER A 147 4.84 17.72 -5.34
N GLY A 148 3.87 18.58 -5.05
CA GLY A 148 3.40 18.87 -3.69
C GLY A 148 4.19 20.00 -3.02
N ILE A 149 4.45 19.85 -1.72
CA ILE A 149 5.23 20.80 -0.91
C ILE A 149 6.35 20.07 -0.16
N ILE A 150 7.35 20.82 0.31
CA ILE A 150 8.27 20.33 1.34
C ILE A 150 7.52 20.39 2.67
N ASP A 151 7.08 19.23 3.15
CA ASP A 151 6.50 19.05 4.48
C ASP A 151 7.27 17.94 5.21
N VAL A 152 7.98 18.32 6.26
CA VAL A 152 8.92 17.42 6.96
C VAL A 152 8.79 17.56 8.47
N PHE A 153 8.75 16.41 9.15
CA PHE A 153 8.78 16.31 10.60
C PHE A 153 10.10 15.68 11.03
N LEU A 154 10.83 16.42 11.88
CA LEU A 154 12.06 15.93 12.51
C LEU A 154 11.74 15.35 13.89
N LEU A 155 11.92 14.04 14.03
CA LEU A 155 11.62 13.27 15.24
C LEU A 155 12.92 13.09 16.03
N LEU A 156 13.09 13.84 17.12
CA LEU A 156 14.39 14.02 17.77
C LEU A 156 14.74 12.96 18.84
N GLY A 157 13.86 11.98 19.06
CA GLY A 157 14.05 10.91 20.05
C GLY A 157 14.07 11.42 21.50
N PRO A 158 15.04 11.01 22.34
CA PRO A 158 16.34 10.43 21.97
C PRO A 158 16.36 8.90 21.83
N SER A 159 15.41 8.16 22.41
CA SER A 159 15.37 6.69 22.29
C SER A 159 14.56 6.24 21.07
N PRO A 160 14.72 4.99 20.59
CA PRO A 160 13.83 4.42 19.57
C PRO A 160 12.35 4.54 19.95
N SER A 161 12.01 4.26 21.21
CA SER A 161 10.63 4.35 21.71
C SER A 161 10.05 5.77 21.61
N ASP A 162 10.87 6.79 21.83
CA ASP A 162 10.43 8.19 21.72
C ASP A 162 10.13 8.56 20.28
N VAL A 163 10.98 8.14 19.33
CA VAL A 163 10.73 8.37 17.89
C VAL A 163 9.46 7.65 17.44
N PHE A 164 9.23 6.41 17.88
CA PHE A 164 7.99 5.69 17.56
C PHE A 164 6.74 6.39 18.13
N LYS A 165 6.79 6.91 19.36
CA LYS A 165 5.67 7.69 19.94
C LYS A 165 5.45 9.00 19.19
N GLN A 166 6.52 9.69 18.80
CA GLN A 166 6.44 10.93 18.03
C GLN A 166 5.79 10.66 16.66
N TYR A 167 6.24 9.64 15.92
CA TYR A 167 5.64 9.27 14.64
C TYR A 167 4.18 8.83 14.78
N ALA A 168 3.87 7.97 15.75
CA ALA A 168 2.52 7.50 16.01
C ALA A 168 1.57 8.64 16.43
N SER A 169 2.07 9.71 17.06
CA SER A 169 1.25 10.89 17.37
C SER A 169 0.82 11.69 16.13
N LEU A 170 1.57 11.57 15.03
CA LEU A 170 1.28 12.23 13.75
C LEU A 170 0.38 11.38 12.86
N THR A 171 0.67 10.07 12.74
CA THR A 171 0.06 9.19 11.74
C THR A 171 -0.90 8.16 12.33
N GLY A 172 -0.93 8.01 13.65
CA GLY A 172 -1.73 7.04 14.40
C GLY A 172 -0.98 5.74 14.72
N THR A 173 -1.60 4.90 15.56
CA THR A 173 -1.07 3.61 15.99
C THR A 173 -1.72 2.44 15.24
N GLN A 174 -1.09 1.26 15.27
CA GLN A 174 -1.69 0.02 14.77
C GLN A 174 -3.10 -0.21 15.35
N ALA A 175 -4.08 -0.47 14.48
CA ALA A 175 -5.41 -0.92 14.86
C ALA A 175 -5.35 -2.25 15.61
N LEU A 176 -6.08 -2.37 16.71
CA LEU A 176 -6.13 -3.61 17.50
C LEU A 176 -6.86 -4.70 16.70
N PRO A 177 -6.17 -5.70 16.13
CA PRO A 177 -6.80 -6.69 15.25
C PRO A 177 -7.86 -7.53 15.97
N PRO A 178 -8.88 -8.07 15.28
CA PRO A 178 -9.70 -9.14 15.80
C PRO A 178 -8.81 -10.34 16.06
N TYR A 179 -9.06 -11.03 17.16
CA TYR A 179 -8.20 -12.12 17.60
C TYR A 179 -7.97 -13.20 16.52
N PHE A 180 -9.02 -13.53 15.75
CA PHE A 180 -8.95 -14.51 14.68
C PHE A 180 -7.99 -14.14 13.54
N SER A 181 -7.71 -12.86 13.30
CA SER A 181 -6.78 -12.46 12.22
C SER A 181 -5.31 -12.62 12.58
N LEU A 182 -5.02 -13.06 13.81
CA LEU A 182 -3.67 -13.47 14.22
C LEU A 182 -3.47 -14.99 14.07
N GLY A 183 -4.52 -15.72 13.72
CA GLY A 183 -4.47 -17.15 13.45
C GLY A 183 -3.81 -17.48 12.12
N TYR A 184 -3.90 -18.74 11.69
CA TYR A 184 -3.38 -19.14 10.38
C TYR A 184 -4.41 -18.87 9.27
N HIS A 185 -3.93 -18.30 8.17
CA HIS A 185 -4.68 -17.92 6.98
C HIS A 185 -4.28 -18.83 5.83
N GLN A 186 -5.23 -19.63 5.34
CA GLN A 186 -5.01 -20.51 4.20
C GLN A 186 -5.56 -19.85 2.92
N CYS A 187 -4.70 -19.66 1.93
CA CYS A 187 -5.02 -19.02 0.66
C CYS A 187 -4.36 -19.75 -0.52
N ARG A 188 -4.92 -19.56 -1.72
CA ARG A 188 -4.28 -19.80 -3.02
C ARG A 188 -5.08 -19.09 -4.11
N TRP A 189 -4.44 -18.79 -5.22
CA TRP A 189 -5.12 -18.51 -6.49
C TRP A 189 -5.38 -19.81 -7.26
N ASN A 190 -6.60 -20.32 -7.38
CA ASN A 190 -7.84 -20.07 -6.63
C ASN A 190 -8.31 -21.39 -5.98
N TYR A 191 -9.16 -21.33 -4.95
CA TYR A 191 -10.10 -22.43 -4.70
C TYR A 191 -11.16 -22.44 -5.79
N ASN A 192 -11.47 -23.64 -6.30
CA ASN A 192 -12.24 -23.82 -7.52
C ASN A 192 -13.73 -23.48 -7.33
N ASP A 193 -14.33 -23.92 -6.23
CA ASP A 193 -15.77 -23.83 -5.93
C ASP A 193 -16.06 -24.07 -4.43
N GLU A 194 -17.35 -24.09 -4.05
CA GLU A 194 -17.80 -24.39 -2.68
C GLU A 194 -17.42 -25.79 -2.17
N GLU A 195 -17.24 -26.77 -3.08
CA GLU A 195 -16.84 -28.13 -2.71
C GLU A 195 -15.35 -28.18 -2.37
N ASP A 196 -14.50 -27.52 -3.16
CA ASP A 196 -13.07 -27.36 -2.89
C ASP A 196 -12.84 -26.67 -1.53
N VAL A 197 -13.54 -25.57 -1.26
CA VAL A 197 -13.50 -24.87 0.05
C VAL A 197 -13.86 -25.82 1.19
N ARG A 198 -14.92 -26.63 1.03
CA ARG A 198 -15.37 -27.60 2.04
C ARG A 198 -14.35 -28.72 2.26
N ASN A 199 -13.75 -29.22 1.19
CA ASN A 199 -12.75 -30.28 1.25
C ASN A 199 -11.48 -29.80 1.95
N VAL A 200 -11.04 -28.57 1.69
CA VAL A 200 -9.90 -27.96 2.38
C VAL A 200 -10.22 -27.76 3.87
N ASP A 201 -11.37 -27.17 4.19
CA ASP A 201 -11.84 -26.99 5.57
C ASP A 201 -11.92 -28.31 6.36
N ALA A 202 -12.44 -29.37 5.73
CA ALA A 202 -12.46 -30.72 6.32
C ALA A 202 -11.05 -31.31 6.46
N GLY A 203 -10.15 -31.07 5.50
CA GLY A 203 -8.78 -31.55 5.53
C GLY A 203 -7.99 -31.03 6.73
N PHE A 204 -8.16 -29.77 7.11
CA PHE A 204 -7.55 -29.22 8.33
C PHE A 204 -8.02 -29.94 9.60
N ASP A 205 -9.31 -30.26 9.70
CA ASP A 205 -9.84 -31.02 10.84
C ASP A 205 -9.35 -32.47 10.85
N GLU A 206 -9.32 -33.13 9.67
CA GLU A 206 -8.84 -34.50 9.52
C GLU A 206 -7.37 -34.66 9.94
N HIS A 207 -6.55 -33.66 9.65
CA HIS A 207 -5.11 -33.68 9.89
C HIS A 207 -4.69 -32.98 11.20
N ASP A 208 -5.64 -32.55 12.03
CA ASP A 208 -5.39 -31.84 13.30
C ASP A 208 -4.51 -30.58 13.12
N LEU A 209 -4.77 -29.82 12.05
CA LEU A 209 -4.08 -28.57 11.74
C LEU A 209 -5.03 -27.39 12.01
N PRO A 210 -4.68 -26.46 12.92
CA PRO A 210 -5.52 -25.31 13.21
C PRO A 210 -5.42 -24.24 12.11
N TYR A 211 -6.57 -23.67 11.72
CA TYR A 211 -6.62 -22.49 10.89
C TYR A 211 -7.90 -21.68 11.17
N ASP A 212 -7.83 -20.36 10.92
CA ASP A 212 -8.93 -19.42 11.19
C ASP A 212 -9.60 -18.91 9.92
N PHE A 213 -8.85 -18.76 8.82
CA PHE A 213 -9.34 -18.18 7.55
C PHE A 213 -9.07 -19.04 6.33
N ILE A 214 -10.09 -19.17 5.48
CA ILE A 214 -9.93 -19.59 4.08
C ILE A 214 -10.23 -18.41 3.15
N TRP A 215 -9.44 -18.26 2.09
CA TRP A 215 -9.45 -17.07 1.24
C TRP A 215 -9.93 -17.38 -0.16
N LEU A 216 -10.78 -16.51 -0.71
CA LEU A 216 -11.26 -16.56 -2.09
C LEU A 216 -10.63 -15.44 -2.91
N ASP A 217 -9.76 -15.86 -3.81
CA ASP A 217 -9.13 -15.00 -4.82
C ASP A 217 -10.09 -14.78 -6.02
N ILE A 218 -9.65 -14.06 -7.05
CA ILE A 218 -10.49 -13.40 -8.08
C ILE A 218 -11.45 -14.32 -8.84
N GLU A 219 -11.19 -15.63 -8.91
CA GLU A 219 -12.04 -16.59 -9.62
C GLU A 219 -13.38 -16.89 -8.92
N HIS A 220 -13.59 -16.36 -7.71
CA HIS A 220 -14.88 -16.49 -7.01
C HIS A 220 -15.97 -15.57 -7.56
N ALA A 221 -15.58 -14.47 -8.22
CA ALA A 221 -16.49 -13.46 -8.74
C ALA A 221 -16.97 -13.80 -10.15
N ASP A 222 -18.17 -13.33 -10.54
CA ASP A 222 -18.69 -13.50 -11.90
C ASP A 222 -17.88 -12.68 -12.91
N GLY A 223 -16.94 -13.34 -13.59
CA GLY A 223 -16.12 -12.71 -14.63
C GLY A 223 -15.33 -11.50 -14.11
N LYS A 224 -14.86 -11.58 -12.84
CA LYS A 224 -14.11 -10.52 -12.14
C LYS A 224 -14.92 -9.23 -11.93
N ARG A 225 -16.24 -9.37 -11.80
CA ARG A 225 -17.12 -8.32 -11.27
C ARG A 225 -17.16 -8.44 -9.75
N TYR A 226 -16.43 -7.58 -9.04
CA TYR A 226 -16.46 -7.58 -7.57
C TYR A 226 -17.88 -7.37 -7.00
N PHE A 227 -18.09 -7.72 -5.72
CA PHE A 227 -19.42 -7.77 -5.10
C PHE A 227 -20.41 -8.76 -5.75
N THR A 228 -19.92 -9.72 -6.53
CA THR A 228 -20.71 -10.81 -7.13
C THR A 228 -20.08 -12.16 -6.83
N TRP A 229 -20.77 -13.24 -7.21
CA TRP A 229 -20.31 -14.62 -7.08
C TRP A 229 -20.52 -15.34 -8.41
N ASP A 230 -19.56 -16.15 -8.84
CA ASP A 230 -19.74 -17.05 -9.99
C ASP A 230 -20.85 -18.05 -9.66
N ALA A 231 -21.97 -17.98 -10.39
CA ALA A 231 -23.16 -18.77 -10.07
C ALA A 231 -23.00 -20.28 -10.29
N ASN A 232 -21.96 -20.74 -11.00
CA ASN A 232 -21.67 -22.17 -11.18
C ASN A 232 -20.77 -22.70 -10.07
N LYS A 233 -19.78 -21.90 -9.64
CA LYS A 233 -18.79 -22.29 -8.63
C LYS A 233 -19.23 -21.99 -7.19
N PHE A 234 -19.90 -20.87 -7.00
CA PHE A 234 -20.36 -20.34 -5.71
C PHE A 234 -21.86 -20.01 -5.75
N PRO A 235 -22.74 -21.01 -6.01
CA PRO A 235 -24.19 -20.78 -6.10
C PRO A 235 -24.86 -20.46 -4.76
N THR A 236 -24.27 -20.85 -3.64
CA THR A 236 -24.84 -20.72 -2.29
C THR A 236 -23.83 -20.20 -1.25
N PRO A 237 -23.24 -19.00 -1.46
CA PRO A 237 -22.14 -18.50 -0.62
C PRO A 237 -22.52 -18.38 0.87
N LYS A 238 -23.79 -18.11 1.19
CA LYS A 238 -24.29 -18.10 2.57
C LYS A 238 -24.24 -19.48 3.24
N ASN A 239 -24.49 -20.57 2.50
CA ASN A 239 -24.38 -21.93 3.04
C ASN A 239 -22.92 -22.28 3.33
N MET A 240 -22.02 -21.95 2.41
CA MET A 240 -20.57 -22.09 2.59
C MET A 240 -20.08 -21.31 3.82
N LEU A 241 -20.45 -20.03 3.94
CA LEU A 241 -20.12 -19.19 5.09
C LEU A 241 -20.71 -19.72 6.40
N THR A 242 -21.93 -20.26 6.37
CA THR A 242 -22.56 -20.90 7.54
C THR A 242 -21.76 -22.12 8.00
N GLY A 243 -21.34 -22.99 7.09
CA GLY A 243 -20.50 -24.16 7.42
C GLY A 243 -19.19 -23.78 8.11
N LEU A 244 -18.49 -22.75 7.60
CA LEU A 244 -17.29 -22.22 8.26
C LEU A 244 -17.62 -21.62 9.63
N LYS A 245 -18.74 -20.90 9.75
CA LYS A 245 -19.17 -20.28 11.00
C LYS A 245 -19.47 -21.30 12.10
N GLU A 246 -20.07 -22.44 11.76
CA GLU A 246 -20.33 -23.56 12.70
C GLU A 246 -19.01 -24.11 13.28
N LYS A 247 -17.94 -24.11 12.48
CA LYS A 247 -16.58 -24.44 12.91
C LYS A 247 -15.80 -23.24 13.48
N ARG A 248 -16.46 -22.10 13.69
CA ARG A 248 -15.90 -20.83 14.21
C ARG A 248 -14.83 -20.19 13.31
N ARG A 249 -14.74 -20.60 12.05
CA ARG A 249 -13.82 -20.08 11.03
C ARG A 249 -14.41 -18.88 10.29
N LYS A 250 -13.55 -18.20 9.54
CA LYS A 250 -13.84 -16.99 8.78
C LYS A 250 -13.45 -17.20 7.31
N MET A 251 -13.95 -16.32 6.46
CA MET A 251 -13.59 -16.25 5.06
C MET A 251 -13.08 -14.86 4.73
N VAL A 252 -12.16 -14.76 3.77
CA VAL A 252 -11.81 -13.49 3.12
C VAL A 252 -12.15 -13.61 1.63
N ALA A 253 -12.74 -12.58 1.04
CA ALA A 253 -12.92 -12.47 -0.39
C ALA A 253 -12.21 -11.22 -0.92
N ILE A 254 -11.56 -11.37 -2.08
CA ILE A 254 -10.85 -10.28 -2.75
C ILE A 254 -11.82 -9.27 -3.39
N VAL A 255 -11.53 -7.98 -3.26
CA VAL A 255 -12.29 -6.85 -3.84
C VAL A 255 -11.30 -5.77 -4.26
N ASP A 256 -11.03 -5.67 -5.56
CA ASP A 256 -10.01 -4.75 -6.09
C ASP A 256 -10.62 -3.44 -6.63
N PRO A 257 -9.84 -2.36 -6.75
CA PRO A 257 -10.34 -1.03 -7.15
C PRO A 257 -10.38 -0.84 -8.67
N HIS A 258 -10.59 -1.90 -9.44
CA HIS A 258 -10.81 -1.80 -10.89
C HIS A 258 -12.16 -2.42 -11.26
N ILE A 259 -13.03 -1.64 -11.88
CA ILE A 259 -14.43 -2.01 -12.08
C ILE A 259 -14.64 -2.30 -13.56
N LYS A 260 -14.99 -3.55 -13.86
CA LYS A 260 -15.31 -4.00 -15.23
C LYS A 260 -16.27 -3.04 -15.91
N ILE A 261 -15.93 -2.60 -17.12
CA ILE A 261 -16.81 -1.77 -17.94
C ILE A 261 -17.86 -2.67 -18.59
N ASP A 262 -19.05 -2.68 -17.99
CA ASP A 262 -20.19 -3.49 -18.40
C ASP A 262 -21.48 -2.79 -17.97
N SER A 263 -22.35 -2.43 -18.92
CA SER A 263 -23.61 -1.74 -18.63
C SER A 263 -24.61 -2.59 -17.85
N GLY A 264 -24.48 -3.93 -17.90
CA GLY A 264 -25.26 -4.86 -17.09
C GLY A 264 -24.79 -4.95 -15.63
N TYR A 265 -23.61 -4.41 -15.32
CA TYR A 265 -23.02 -4.48 -13.99
C TYR A 265 -23.40 -3.25 -13.15
N ARG A 266 -24.21 -3.47 -12.11
CA ARG A 266 -24.76 -2.41 -11.23
C ARG A 266 -23.69 -1.46 -10.69
N ILE A 267 -22.60 -2.00 -10.15
CA ILE A 267 -21.51 -1.24 -9.55
C ILE A 267 -20.88 -0.29 -10.57
N HIS A 268 -20.61 -0.76 -11.81
CA HIS A 268 -20.12 0.11 -12.90
C HIS A 268 -21.09 1.24 -13.21
N SER A 269 -22.36 0.90 -13.44
CA SER A 269 -23.40 1.87 -13.79
C SER A 269 -23.61 2.93 -12.71
N GLU A 270 -23.55 2.56 -11.43
CA GLU A 270 -23.66 3.50 -10.31
C GLU A 270 -22.45 4.42 -10.19
N ILE A 271 -21.22 3.91 -10.26
CA ILE A 271 -20.01 4.74 -10.20
C ILE A 271 -19.96 5.71 -11.38
N ARG A 272 -20.30 5.23 -12.58
CA ARG A 272 -20.35 6.06 -13.80
C ARG A 272 -21.39 7.17 -13.69
N SER A 273 -22.61 6.85 -13.30
CA SER A 273 -23.70 7.83 -13.19
C SER A 273 -23.46 8.90 -12.11
N ARG A 274 -22.67 8.58 -11.09
CA ARG A 274 -22.27 9.51 -10.02
C ARG A 274 -20.98 10.26 -10.32
N ASN A 275 -20.37 10.03 -11.49
CA ASN A 275 -19.11 10.65 -11.88
C ASN A 275 -17.95 10.36 -10.88
N PHE A 276 -17.87 9.13 -10.41
CA PHE A 276 -16.91 8.69 -9.39
C PHE A 276 -15.67 8.00 -9.95
N TYR A 277 -15.52 7.86 -11.27
CA TYR A 277 -14.29 7.37 -11.86
C TYR A 277 -13.20 8.46 -11.91
N VAL A 278 -11.95 8.03 -11.75
CA VAL A 278 -10.77 8.83 -12.13
C VAL A 278 -10.93 9.27 -13.58
N LYS A 279 -10.47 10.49 -13.89
CA LYS A 279 -10.61 11.07 -15.23
C LYS A 279 -9.31 11.04 -15.99
N THR A 280 -9.39 11.04 -17.31
CA THR A 280 -8.27 11.43 -18.16
C THR A 280 -8.11 12.95 -18.12
N LYS A 281 -6.99 13.47 -18.64
CA LYS A 281 -6.79 14.93 -18.83
C LYS A 281 -7.88 15.61 -19.65
N ASP A 282 -8.57 14.86 -20.52
CA ASP A 282 -9.66 15.34 -21.37
C ASP A 282 -11.04 15.19 -20.71
N ALA A 283 -11.07 14.90 -19.40
CA ALA A 283 -12.25 14.72 -18.55
C ALA A 283 -13.15 13.51 -18.87
N SER A 284 -12.71 12.59 -19.73
CA SER A 284 -13.38 11.29 -19.89
C SER A 284 -13.10 10.37 -18.70
N ASP A 285 -13.96 9.37 -18.47
CA ASP A 285 -13.61 8.30 -17.52
C ASP A 285 -12.27 7.67 -17.94
N TYR A 286 -11.38 7.42 -16.98
CA TYR A 286 -10.15 6.70 -17.23
C TYR A 286 -10.46 5.21 -17.40
N GLU A 287 -10.07 4.67 -18.54
CA GLU A 287 -10.25 3.26 -18.88
C GLU A 287 -8.87 2.62 -19.11
N GLY A 288 -8.68 1.43 -18.54
CA GLY A 288 -7.48 0.62 -18.70
C GLY A 288 -7.81 -0.86 -18.74
N TRP A 289 -6.78 -1.70 -18.78
CA TRP A 289 -6.89 -3.14 -18.75
C TRP A 289 -6.42 -3.68 -17.40
N CYS A 290 -7.20 -4.58 -16.82
CA CYS A 290 -6.82 -5.36 -15.64
C CYS A 290 -7.46 -6.76 -15.74
N TRP A 291 -7.65 -7.48 -14.63
CA TRP A 291 -8.24 -8.82 -14.61
C TRP A 291 -9.57 -8.99 -15.37
N PRO A 292 -10.54 -8.06 -15.31
CA PRO A 292 -11.80 -8.19 -16.05
C PRO A 292 -11.71 -7.78 -17.53
N GLY A 293 -10.52 -7.52 -18.06
CA GLY A 293 -10.31 -6.86 -19.35
C GLY A 293 -10.45 -5.35 -19.20
N SER A 294 -11.29 -4.72 -20.04
CA SER A 294 -11.56 -3.27 -19.93
C SER A 294 -12.21 -2.91 -18.59
N ALA A 295 -11.56 -2.01 -17.85
CA ALA A 295 -11.94 -1.59 -16.52
C ALA A 295 -11.76 -0.08 -16.34
N ALA A 296 -12.60 0.50 -15.49
CA ALA A 296 -12.48 1.88 -15.02
C ALA A 296 -12.16 1.90 -13.52
N TYR A 297 -11.46 2.94 -13.08
CA TYR A 297 -10.84 2.99 -11.74
C TYR A 297 -11.56 4.03 -10.89
N PRO A 298 -12.25 3.64 -9.80
CA PRO A 298 -12.95 4.61 -8.96
C PRO A 298 -11.94 5.55 -8.31
N ASP A 299 -12.33 6.80 -8.15
CA ASP A 299 -11.49 7.81 -7.54
C ASP A 299 -11.64 7.79 -6.02
N PHE A 300 -10.80 6.99 -5.36
CA PHE A 300 -10.82 6.88 -3.90
C PHE A 300 -10.32 8.13 -3.18
N THR A 301 -9.75 9.12 -3.87
CA THR A 301 -9.45 10.43 -3.26
C THR A 301 -10.72 11.22 -2.97
N ASN A 302 -11.79 10.98 -3.73
CA ASN A 302 -13.11 11.56 -3.52
C ASN A 302 -13.78 10.99 -2.26
N PRO A 303 -14.11 11.82 -1.24
CA PRO A 303 -14.80 11.34 -0.04
C PRO A 303 -16.18 10.71 -0.31
N ASP A 304 -16.92 11.18 -1.31
CA ASP A 304 -18.24 10.66 -1.64
C ASP A 304 -18.15 9.27 -2.31
N MET A 305 -17.10 9.05 -3.12
CA MET A 305 -16.81 7.72 -3.66
C MET A 305 -16.46 6.74 -2.55
N ARG A 306 -15.63 7.14 -1.57
CA ARG A 306 -15.32 6.29 -0.41
C ARG A 306 -16.55 5.96 0.42
N ALA A 307 -17.44 6.94 0.62
CA ALA A 307 -18.70 6.73 1.34
C ALA A 307 -19.63 5.76 0.61
N TRP A 308 -19.73 5.87 -0.73
CA TRP A 308 -20.47 4.93 -1.56
C TRP A 308 -19.83 3.53 -1.57
N TRP A 309 -18.50 3.43 -1.69
CA TRP A 309 -17.78 2.16 -1.61
C TRP A 309 -18.06 1.46 -0.28
N SER A 310 -17.99 2.20 0.83
CA SER A 310 -18.28 1.69 2.16
C SER A 310 -19.71 1.13 2.26
N SER A 311 -20.69 1.78 1.62
CA SER A 311 -22.08 1.30 1.68
C SER A 311 -22.30 0.02 0.87
N MET A 312 -21.46 -0.27 -0.13
CA MET A 312 -21.56 -1.51 -0.91
C MET A 312 -21.25 -2.76 -0.07
N PHE A 313 -20.61 -2.64 1.09
CA PHE A 313 -20.33 -3.76 2.00
C PHE A 313 -21.49 -4.11 2.95
N SER A 314 -22.60 -3.38 2.94
CA SER A 314 -23.76 -3.80 3.72
C SER A 314 -24.30 -5.13 3.20
N TYR A 315 -24.85 -5.96 4.10
CA TYR A 315 -25.25 -7.33 3.76
C TYR A 315 -26.36 -7.43 2.70
N ASP A 316 -27.12 -6.34 2.52
CA ASP A 316 -28.14 -6.19 1.47
C ASP A 316 -27.56 -5.73 0.13
N GLN A 317 -26.41 -5.05 0.13
CA GLN A 317 -25.74 -4.59 -1.11
C GLN A 317 -24.73 -5.61 -1.64
N TYR A 318 -23.98 -6.26 -0.74
CA TYR A 318 -23.11 -7.38 -1.06
C TYR A 318 -23.84 -8.69 -0.77
N GLU A 319 -24.79 -9.04 -1.64
CA GLU A 319 -25.56 -10.27 -1.53
C GLU A 319 -24.62 -11.49 -1.47
N GLY A 320 -24.97 -12.45 -0.61
CA GLY A 320 -24.14 -13.63 -0.34
C GLY A 320 -23.17 -13.46 0.84
N SER A 321 -22.83 -12.23 1.24
CA SER A 321 -21.96 -11.97 2.39
C SER A 321 -22.64 -12.25 3.75
N MET A 322 -21.82 -12.51 4.77
CA MET A 322 -22.20 -12.72 6.17
C MET A 322 -21.17 -12.08 7.13
N ASP A 323 -21.45 -12.09 8.42
CA ASP A 323 -20.61 -11.50 9.48
C ASP A 323 -19.22 -12.15 9.63
N ASN A 324 -19.03 -13.36 9.11
CA ASN A 324 -17.75 -14.05 9.07
C ASN A 324 -16.98 -13.89 7.74
N LEU A 325 -17.44 -13.04 6.81
CA LEU A 325 -16.73 -12.69 5.57
C LEU A 325 -15.97 -11.37 5.74
N PHE A 326 -14.66 -11.37 5.54
CA PHE A 326 -13.77 -10.21 5.55
C PHE A 326 -13.20 -9.96 4.14
N VAL A 327 -12.36 -8.94 3.98
CA VAL A 327 -12.00 -8.45 2.65
C VAL A 327 -10.49 -8.37 2.45
N TRP A 328 -10.08 -8.61 1.23
CA TRP A 328 -8.73 -8.40 0.73
C TRP A 328 -8.81 -7.36 -0.39
N ASN A 329 -8.07 -6.26 -0.27
CA ASN A 329 -7.86 -5.30 -1.33
C ASN A 329 -6.50 -5.57 -1.99
N ASP A 330 -6.53 -6.01 -3.24
CA ASP A 330 -5.35 -6.16 -4.07
C ASP A 330 -5.37 -5.14 -5.21
N MET A 331 -4.28 -5.11 -6.00
CA MET A 331 -4.19 -4.32 -7.23
C MET A 331 -4.44 -2.81 -7.01
N ASN A 332 -4.21 -2.32 -5.78
CA ASN A 332 -4.64 -1.01 -5.32
C ASN A 332 -3.54 0.05 -5.34
N GLU A 333 -2.47 -0.18 -6.10
CA GLU A 333 -1.42 0.80 -6.37
C GLU A 333 -1.94 2.12 -6.98
N PRO A 334 -2.77 2.14 -8.05
CA PRO A 334 -3.52 1.07 -8.74
C PRO A 334 -2.74 0.32 -9.83
N SER A 335 -2.94 -0.99 -9.94
CA SER A 335 -2.37 -1.78 -11.04
C SER A 335 -3.20 -1.64 -12.31
N VAL A 336 -2.53 -1.23 -13.40
CA VAL A 336 -3.12 -1.02 -14.72
C VAL A 336 -2.23 -1.72 -15.75
N PHE A 337 -2.63 -2.89 -16.25
CA PHE A 337 -1.78 -3.76 -17.08
C PHE A 337 -1.25 -3.10 -18.35
N ASN A 338 -2.03 -2.21 -18.94
CA ASN A 338 -1.66 -1.45 -20.13
C ASN A 338 -1.25 -0.01 -19.82
N GLY A 339 -0.97 0.33 -18.57
CA GLY A 339 -0.52 1.66 -18.16
C GLY A 339 1.01 1.75 -18.09
N PRO A 340 1.56 2.98 -18.01
CA PRO A 340 3.00 3.16 -17.77
C PRO A 340 3.38 2.50 -16.45
N GLU A 341 4.46 1.69 -16.48
CA GLU A 341 4.95 0.98 -15.29
C GLU A 341 3.89 0.10 -14.60
N VAL A 342 2.88 -0.36 -15.35
CA VAL A 342 1.76 -1.14 -14.80
C VAL A 342 0.92 -0.31 -13.81
N THR A 343 0.87 1.01 -13.95
CA THR A 343 0.01 1.88 -13.15
C THR A 343 -0.65 2.99 -13.99
N MET A 344 -1.44 3.83 -13.35
CA MET A 344 -2.21 4.91 -13.97
C MET A 344 -1.31 5.98 -14.59
N HIS A 345 -1.81 6.63 -15.65
CA HIS A 345 -1.11 7.77 -16.26
C HIS A 345 -0.99 8.94 -15.29
N LYS A 346 0.19 9.58 -15.24
CA LYS A 346 0.47 10.69 -14.32
C LYS A 346 -0.44 11.90 -14.49
N ASP A 347 -0.89 12.17 -15.71
CA ASP A 347 -1.80 13.28 -16.06
C ASP A 347 -3.29 12.88 -15.98
N ALA A 348 -3.62 11.72 -15.40
CA ALA A 348 -4.98 11.42 -14.99
C ALA A 348 -5.42 12.36 -13.85
N VAL A 349 -6.70 12.72 -13.80
CA VAL A 349 -7.24 13.75 -12.93
C VAL A 349 -8.14 13.13 -11.87
N HIS A 350 -7.85 13.47 -10.62
CA HIS A 350 -8.56 13.07 -9.42
C HIS A 350 -9.42 14.21 -8.86
N TRP A 351 -10.23 13.90 -7.85
CA TRP A 351 -11.07 14.82 -7.13
C TRP A 351 -10.28 16.00 -6.57
N GLY A 352 -10.82 17.21 -6.74
CA GLY A 352 -10.11 18.43 -6.41
C GLY A 352 -9.14 18.90 -7.50
N GLU A 353 -9.20 18.32 -8.71
CA GLU A 353 -8.35 18.67 -9.86
C GLU A 353 -6.87 18.37 -9.64
N TRP A 354 -6.55 17.44 -8.74
CA TRP A 354 -5.20 16.92 -8.54
C TRP A 354 -4.84 15.94 -9.66
N GLU A 355 -3.61 15.98 -10.12
CA GLU A 355 -3.11 14.96 -11.04
C GLU A 355 -2.79 13.67 -10.28
N HIS A 356 -2.77 12.55 -10.99
CA HIS A 356 -2.41 11.27 -10.39
C HIS A 356 -1.00 11.31 -9.79
N ARG A 357 -0.07 12.06 -10.40
CA ARG A 357 1.28 12.26 -9.86
C ARG A 357 1.30 12.85 -8.44
N ASP A 358 0.28 13.62 -8.06
CA ASP A 358 0.20 14.30 -6.76
C ASP A 358 -0.30 13.38 -5.64
N VAL A 359 -1.05 12.33 -6.00
CA VAL A 359 -1.83 11.52 -5.05
C VAL A 359 -1.57 10.01 -5.17
N HIS A 360 -0.66 9.60 -6.07
CA HIS A 360 -0.40 8.21 -6.40
C HIS A 360 -0.20 7.32 -5.17
N ASN A 361 0.77 7.66 -4.30
CA ASN A 361 1.12 6.80 -3.17
C ASN A 361 0.02 6.69 -2.09
N ILE A 362 -0.98 7.59 -2.09
CA ILE A 362 -2.11 7.55 -1.14
C ILE A 362 -3.38 6.91 -1.72
N TYR A 363 -3.40 6.55 -3.00
CA TYR A 363 -4.56 5.91 -3.63
C TYR A 363 -4.93 4.60 -2.91
N GLY A 364 -3.94 3.69 -2.75
CA GLY A 364 -4.13 2.41 -2.07
C GLY A 364 -4.57 2.54 -0.61
N LEU A 365 -4.04 3.53 0.12
CA LEU A 365 -4.47 3.86 1.48
C LEU A 365 -5.97 4.21 1.52
N TYR A 366 -6.49 4.93 0.51
CA TYR A 366 -7.90 5.29 0.48
C TYR A 366 -8.83 4.15 0.09
N VAL A 367 -8.38 3.22 -0.76
CA VAL A 367 -9.09 1.96 -1.03
C VAL A 367 -9.24 1.16 0.26
N HIS A 368 -8.12 0.96 0.96
CA HIS A 368 -8.07 0.23 2.22
C HIS A 368 -8.99 0.86 3.27
N ARG A 369 -8.91 2.18 3.42
CA ARG A 369 -9.74 2.94 4.34
C ARG A 369 -11.23 2.76 4.05
N ALA A 370 -11.65 2.92 2.79
CA ALA A 370 -13.06 2.83 2.42
C ALA A 370 -13.62 1.43 2.65
N THR A 371 -12.84 0.39 2.36
CA THR A 371 -13.23 -1.01 2.65
C THR A 371 -13.39 -1.25 4.15
N ALA A 372 -12.43 -0.83 4.97
CA ALA A 372 -12.51 -1.00 6.41
C ALA A 372 -13.69 -0.24 7.04
N GLU A 373 -13.95 0.98 6.58
CA GLU A 373 -15.14 1.76 6.96
C GLU A 373 -16.43 1.00 6.58
N GLY A 374 -16.49 0.36 5.41
CA GLY A 374 -17.60 -0.50 5.00
C GLY A 374 -17.86 -1.69 5.93
N LEU A 375 -16.80 -2.41 6.34
CA LEU A 375 -16.92 -3.54 7.26
C LEU A 375 -17.36 -3.12 8.68
N ILE A 376 -17.01 -1.91 9.10
CA ILE A 376 -17.51 -1.33 10.36
C ILE A 376 -18.99 -0.95 10.20
N HIS A 377 -19.34 -0.28 9.10
CA HIS A 377 -20.71 0.21 8.88
C HIS A 377 -21.72 -0.94 8.79
N ARG A 378 -21.41 -2.04 8.09
CA ARG A 378 -22.31 -3.20 8.00
C ARG A 378 -22.62 -3.87 9.35
N SER A 379 -21.77 -3.68 10.37
CA SER A 379 -21.97 -4.18 11.73
C SER A 379 -22.65 -3.16 12.67
N GLY A 380 -22.97 -1.96 12.17
CA GLY A 380 -23.44 -0.85 13.00
C GLY A 380 -22.36 -0.30 13.94
N GLY A 381 -21.07 -0.46 13.58
CA GLY A 381 -19.94 0.04 14.36
C GLY A 381 -19.53 -0.84 15.54
N LYS A 382 -19.91 -2.12 15.55
CA LYS A 382 -19.68 -3.04 16.67
C LYS A 382 -18.49 -3.97 16.45
N GLU A 383 -18.29 -4.42 15.22
CA GLU A 383 -17.22 -5.34 14.85
C GLU A 383 -16.00 -4.58 14.34
N ARG A 384 -14.81 -5.12 14.62
CA ARG A 384 -13.57 -4.57 14.07
C ARG A 384 -13.30 -5.15 12.67
N PRO A 385 -12.81 -4.33 11.72
CA PRO A 385 -12.71 -4.72 10.32
C PRO A 385 -11.37 -5.37 9.94
N PHE A 386 -11.31 -6.67 9.64
CA PHE A 386 -10.10 -7.22 9.01
C PHE A 386 -10.08 -6.90 7.50
N VAL A 387 -9.08 -6.13 7.06
CA VAL A 387 -8.79 -5.88 5.64
C VAL A 387 -7.29 -6.00 5.37
N LEU A 388 -6.91 -6.90 4.46
CA LEU A 388 -5.55 -7.00 3.92
C LEU A 388 -5.40 -6.05 2.71
N THR A 389 -4.32 -5.28 2.62
CA THR A 389 -4.03 -4.37 1.49
C THR A 389 -2.64 -4.61 0.90
N ARG A 390 -2.49 -4.48 -0.42
CA ARG A 390 -1.18 -4.56 -1.08
C ARG A 390 -0.46 -3.23 -1.02
N ALA A 391 -1.08 -2.20 -1.57
CA ALA A 391 -0.56 -0.85 -1.53
C ALA A 391 -0.93 -0.14 -0.22
N PHE A 392 0.01 0.66 0.28
CA PHE A 392 -0.13 1.38 1.55
C PHE A 392 0.69 2.67 1.58
N PHE A 393 0.39 3.52 2.56
CA PHE A 393 1.13 4.75 2.84
C PHE A 393 1.26 4.99 4.35
N ALA A 394 1.97 6.05 4.75
CA ALA A 394 1.98 6.52 6.13
C ALA A 394 0.56 6.70 6.68
N GLY A 395 0.24 5.97 7.76
CA GLY A 395 -1.09 5.95 8.38
C GLY A 395 -1.99 4.81 7.92
N SER A 396 -1.56 3.92 7.02
CA SER A 396 -2.31 2.69 6.74
C SER A 396 -2.53 1.85 8.02
N GLN A 397 -1.65 1.92 9.03
CA GLN A 397 -1.77 1.16 10.28
C GLN A 397 -2.98 1.50 11.19
N ARG A 398 -3.71 2.60 10.98
CA ARG A 398 -4.51 3.32 12.01
C ARG A 398 -5.62 2.56 12.78
N TYR A 399 -5.54 2.63 14.12
CA TYR A 399 -6.63 2.51 15.11
C TYR A 399 -7.41 3.84 15.30
N GLY A 400 -8.68 3.76 15.71
CA GLY A 400 -9.48 4.93 16.11
C GLY A 400 -9.74 5.06 17.62
N LYS A 401 -9.47 6.25 18.18
CA LYS A 401 -10.35 6.92 19.18
C LYS A 401 -10.06 8.44 19.23
N THR A 402 -11.14 9.24 19.13
CA THR A 402 -11.30 10.72 19.25
C THR A 402 -10.71 11.59 18.12
N VAL A 403 -11.42 12.53 17.46
CA VAL A 403 -12.82 12.99 17.41
C VAL A 403 -13.21 12.97 15.92
N GLN A 404 -14.29 12.26 15.57
CA GLN A 404 -14.75 12.01 14.19
C GLN A 404 -13.96 10.95 13.37
N LYS A 405 -13.99 9.71 13.87
CA LYS A 405 -13.94 8.40 13.16
C LYS A 405 -12.93 8.25 11.99
N MET A 406 -11.79 7.60 12.27
CA MET A 406 -11.18 6.64 11.33
C MET A 406 -10.77 5.40 12.11
N TYR A 407 -11.17 4.25 11.60
CA TYR A 407 -10.88 2.93 12.11
C TYR A 407 -10.48 2.10 10.88
N THR A 408 -9.24 1.66 10.79
CA THR A 408 -8.79 0.83 9.66
C THR A 408 -7.88 -0.23 10.22
N GLU A 409 -8.36 -1.46 10.39
CA GLU A 409 -7.39 -2.53 10.63
C GLU A 409 -6.73 -2.87 9.32
N SER A 410 -5.40 -2.81 9.39
CA SER A 410 -4.53 -2.90 8.25
C SER A 410 -3.53 -3.99 8.53
N ALA A 411 -3.73 -5.11 7.85
CA ALA A 411 -2.64 -6.00 7.52
C ALA A 411 -2.10 -5.57 6.15
N VAL A 412 -0.79 -5.62 5.98
CA VAL A 412 -0.12 -5.54 4.68
C VAL A 412 0.62 -6.85 4.45
N TRP A 413 0.88 -7.19 3.18
CA TRP A 413 1.81 -8.26 2.86
C TRP A 413 2.76 -7.82 1.75
N THR A 414 3.90 -8.51 1.64
CA THR A 414 4.98 -8.12 0.73
C THR A 414 4.76 -8.49 -0.75
N GLY A 415 3.50 -8.58 -1.18
CA GLY A 415 3.12 -8.91 -2.56
C GLY A 415 3.58 -10.28 -3.08
N ASP A 416 3.85 -10.32 -4.38
CA ASP A 416 4.08 -11.52 -5.18
C ASP A 416 5.55 -11.95 -5.15
N ASN A 417 5.93 -12.61 -4.05
CA ASN A 417 7.25 -13.18 -3.88
C ASN A 417 7.42 -14.53 -4.60
N ALA A 418 8.62 -15.11 -4.56
CA ALA A 418 8.90 -16.43 -5.13
C ALA A 418 9.08 -17.50 -4.05
N ALA A 419 8.75 -18.76 -4.37
CA ALA A 419 8.95 -19.93 -3.52
C ALA A 419 10.43 -20.36 -3.49
N GLU A 420 11.30 -19.45 -3.06
CA GLU A 420 12.76 -19.61 -3.00
C GLU A 420 13.29 -19.24 -1.61
N TRP A 421 14.40 -19.90 -1.20
CA TRP A 421 15.01 -19.68 0.11
C TRP A 421 15.39 -18.21 0.37
N GLU A 422 15.78 -17.47 -0.66
CA GLU A 422 16.16 -16.08 -0.50
C GLU A 422 14.94 -15.16 -0.27
N HIS A 423 13.78 -15.49 -0.85
CA HIS A 423 12.52 -14.79 -0.54
C HIS A 423 12.01 -15.13 0.86
N LEU A 424 12.22 -16.36 1.35
CA LEU A 424 11.98 -16.69 2.75
C LEU A 424 12.86 -15.83 3.67
N LYS A 425 14.14 -15.65 3.33
CA LYS A 425 15.07 -14.82 4.13
C LYS A 425 14.72 -13.33 4.09
N ILE A 426 14.39 -12.78 2.92
CA ILE A 426 14.11 -11.35 2.74
C ILE A 426 12.80 -10.92 3.43
N SER A 427 11.88 -11.85 3.69
CA SER A 427 10.63 -11.56 4.44
C SER A 427 10.90 -10.91 5.80
N ILE A 428 12.00 -11.29 6.47
CA ILE A 428 12.38 -10.78 7.78
C ILE A 428 12.74 -9.27 7.72
N PRO A 429 13.76 -8.83 6.95
CA PRO A 429 14.08 -7.41 6.87
C PRO A 429 12.92 -6.57 6.29
N MET A 430 12.12 -7.09 5.37
CA MET A 430 10.94 -6.38 4.83
C MET A 430 9.87 -6.13 5.91
N CYS A 431 9.44 -7.15 6.65
CA CYS A 431 8.47 -6.91 7.72
C CYS A 431 9.05 -6.13 8.90
N LEU A 432 10.36 -6.23 9.18
CA LEU A 432 11.01 -5.39 10.18
C LEU A 432 11.05 -3.91 9.74
N SER A 433 11.31 -3.61 8.47
CA SER A 433 11.31 -2.22 7.98
C SER A 433 9.91 -1.60 8.04
N LEU A 434 8.87 -2.37 7.70
CA LEU A 434 7.47 -2.00 7.88
C LEU A 434 7.12 -1.76 9.36
N GLY A 435 7.56 -2.66 10.25
CA GLY A 435 7.36 -2.52 11.70
C GLY A 435 8.01 -1.26 12.27
N LEU A 436 9.25 -0.96 11.85
CA LEU A 436 9.94 0.30 12.18
C LEU A 436 9.20 1.53 11.63
N ALA A 437 8.52 1.39 10.50
CA ALA A 437 7.70 2.41 9.87
C ALA A 437 6.25 2.50 10.40
N GLY A 438 5.95 1.81 11.51
CA GLY A 438 4.66 1.86 12.20
C GLY A 438 3.61 0.85 11.70
N ILE A 439 3.90 0.07 10.67
CA ILE A 439 3.03 -0.98 10.14
C ILE A 439 3.46 -2.32 10.76
N SER A 440 2.90 -2.63 11.92
CA SER A 440 3.29 -3.83 12.69
C SER A 440 2.60 -5.12 12.23
N PHE A 441 1.47 -5.00 11.54
CA PHE A 441 0.73 -6.15 11.04
C PHE A 441 1.15 -6.44 9.59
N CYS A 442 2.30 -7.09 9.45
CA CYS A 442 2.93 -7.46 8.18
C CYS A 442 3.11 -8.98 8.08
N GLY A 443 3.05 -9.51 6.86
CA GLY A 443 3.52 -10.84 6.52
C GLY A 443 4.06 -10.91 5.09
N GLY A 444 4.61 -12.06 4.71
CA GLY A 444 4.82 -12.43 3.32
C GLY A 444 4.22 -13.81 3.09
N TRP A 445 3.73 -14.08 1.89
CA TRP A 445 3.40 -15.47 1.51
C TRP A 445 4.71 -16.29 1.54
N CYS A 446 4.68 -17.55 1.90
CA CYS A 446 5.86 -18.42 1.93
C CYS A 446 5.56 -19.70 1.18
#